data_AF-A0A4Q8K6I1-F1
#
_entry.id   AF-A0A4Q8K6I1-F1
#
_cell.length_a   1.000
_cell.length_b   1.000
_cell.length_c   1.000
_cell.angle_alpha   90.00
_cell.angle_beta   90.00
_cell.angle_gamma   90.00
#
_symmetry.space_group_name_H-M   'P 1'
#
loop_
_entity.id
_entity.type
_entity.pdbx_description
1 polymer ?
#
loop_
_entity_poly.entity_id
_entity_poly.type
_entity_poly.pdbx_seq_one_letter_code
_entity_poly.pdbx_strand_id
1 'polypeptide(L)'
;MKAILSMLIFVVLFAAIVGSRWNSGYGIPHTQVKLPNGQLCKEPGDSCSKSNECCKADDQKLYGSGCYRTWSAMSGGFVNECYICLLESSMC
;
A
#
# COMPACT_ATOMS: atom_id res chain seq x y z
N MET A 1 15.72 7.56 -31.66
CA MET A 1 16.28 6.59 -30.70
C MET A 1 16.27 7.07 -29.24
N LYS A 2 16.77 8.29 -28.92
CA LYS A 2 16.75 8.83 -27.54
C LYS A 2 15.36 8.98 -26.90
N ALA A 3 14.34 9.40 -27.68
CA ALA A 3 12.98 9.61 -27.16
C ALA A 3 12.26 8.31 -26.79
N ILE A 4 12.46 7.24 -27.59
CA ILE A 4 11.84 5.93 -27.35
C ILE A 4 12.42 5.30 -26.08
N LEU A 5 13.74 5.40 -25.89
CA LEU A 5 14.40 4.92 -24.67
C LEU A 5 13.91 5.69 -23.43
N SER A 6 13.80 7.02 -23.53
CA SER A 6 13.27 7.85 -22.44
C SER A 6 11.82 7.49 -22.11
N MET A 7 10.96 7.32 -23.12
CA MET A 7 9.55 6.97 -22.91
C MET A 7 9.39 5.60 -22.26
N LEU A 8 10.19 4.61 -22.67
CA LEU A 8 10.19 3.27 -22.05
C LEU A 8 10.61 3.32 -20.57
N ILE A 9 11.62 4.12 -20.23
CA ILE A 9 12.05 4.30 -18.83
C ILE A 9 10.92 4.92 -18.00
N PHE A 10 10.24 5.95 -18.53
CA PHE A 10 9.11 6.59 -17.86
C PHE A 10 7.95 5.62 -17.62
N VAL A 11 7.61 4.77 -18.60
CA VAL A 11 6.54 3.76 -18.46
C VAL A 11 6.86 2.76 -17.34
N VAL A 12 8.11 2.28 -17.27
CA VAL A 12 8.54 1.34 -16.23
C VAL A 12 8.47 1.97 -14.83
N LEU A 13 8.94 3.22 -14.68
CA LEU A 13 8.83 3.95 -13.42
C LEU A 13 7.37 4.17 -13.00
N PHE A 14 6.50 4.51 -13.94
CA PHE A 14 5.07 4.73 -13.66
C PHE A 14 4.38 3.43 -13.21
N ALA A 15 4.66 2.32 -13.90
CA ALA A 15 4.13 1.00 -13.53
C ALA A 15 4.60 0.55 -12.14
N ALA A 16 5.85 0.82 -11.77
CA ALA A 16 6.38 0.49 -10.45
C ALA A 16 5.70 1.29 -9.32
N ILE A 17 5.45 2.59 -9.54
CA ILE A 17 4.81 3.47 -8.53
C ILE A 17 3.30 3.19 -8.42
N VAL A 18 2.61 3.03 -9.54
CA VAL A 18 1.16 2.78 -9.51
C VAL A 18 0.89 1.37 -9.04
N GLY A 19 1.62 0.38 -9.56
CA GLY A 19 1.44 -1.03 -9.21
C GLY A 19 1.65 -1.32 -7.72
N SER A 20 2.61 -0.64 -7.07
CA SER A 20 2.86 -0.83 -5.63
C SER A 20 1.66 -0.43 -4.75
N ARG A 21 0.96 0.67 -5.05
CA ARG A 21 -0.26 1.05 -4.29
C ARG A 21 -1.41 0.06 -4.43
N TRP A 22 -1.59 -0.52 -5.63
CA TRP A 22 -2.58 -1.57 -5.84
C TRP A 22 -2.19 -2.86 -5.12
N ASN A 23 -0.88 -3.15 -5.06
CA ASN A 23 -0.35 -4.28 -4.32
C ASN A 23 -0.59 -4.15 -2.81
N SER A 24 -0.51 -2.94 -2.26
CA SER A 24 -0.91 -2.65 -0.88
C SER A 24 -2.43 -2.71 -0.64
N GLY A 25 -3.25 -2.91 -1.67
CA GLY A 25 -4.71 -3.02 -1.53
C GLY A 25 -5.45 -1.68 -1.49
N TYR A 26 -4.88 -0.59 -2.03
CA TYR A 26 -5.54 0.72 -2.07
C TYR A 26 -6.92 0.70 -2.75
N GLY A 27 -7.12 -0.20 -3.71
CA GLY A 27 -8.41 -0.37 -4.40
C GLY A 27 -9.46 -1.17 -3.63
N ILE A 28 -9.14 -1.71 -2.45
CA ILE A 28 -10.07 -2.51 -1.65
C ILE A 28 -10.91 -1.56 -0.79
N PRO A 29 -12.25 -1.71 -0.77
CA PRO A 29 -13.13 -0.84 0.00
C PRO A 29 -12.81 -0.92 1.50
N HIS A 30 -12.58 0.25 2.09
CA HIS A 30 -12.29 0.43 3.50
C HIS A 30 -12.88 1.75 3.98
N THR A 31 -13.36 1.75 5.22
CA THR A 31 -13.89 2.96 5.86
C THR A 31 -12.81 3.59 6.74
N GLN A 32 -12.56 4.89 6.53
CA GLN A 32 -11.69 5.65 7.42
C GLN A 32 -12.37 5.86 8.77
N VAL A 33 -11.70 5.40 9.85
CA VAL A 33 -12.19 5.52 11.23
C VAL A 33 -11.22 6.32 12.06
N LYS A 34 -11.75 7.00 13.08
CA LYS A 34 -10.93 7.73 14.06
C LYS A 34 -10.36 6.74 15.09
N LEU A 35 -9.04 6.73 15.21
CA LEU A 35 -8.29 5.89 16.12
C LEU A 35 -8.29 6.48 17.55
N PRO A 36 -7.96 5.67 18.58
CA PRO A 36 -7.92 6.11 19.99
C PRO A 36 -6.93 7.25 20.26
N ASN A 37 -5.90 7.40 19.42
CA ASN A 37 -4.94 8.50 19.48
C ASN A 37 -5.49 9.82 18.89
N GLY A 38 -6.76 9.83 18.44
CA GLY A 38 -7.42 10.99 17.85
C GLY A 38 -7.11 11.23 16.37
N GLN A 39 -6.20 10.46 15.77
CA GLN A 39 -5.88 10.51 14.34
C GLN A 39 -6.83 9.63 13.53
N LEU A 40 -6.93 9.86 12.24
CA LEU A 40 -7.59 8.91 11.34
C LEU A 40 -6.68 7.71 11.10
N CYS A 41 -7.28 6.57 10.77
CA CYS A 41 -6.51 5.42 10.30
C CYS A 41 -5.75 5.76 9.00
N LYS A 42 -4.60 5.12 8.83
CA LYS A 42 -3.70 5.28 7.68
C LYS A 42 -4.16 4.42 6.51
N GLU A 43 -4.11 4.98 5.32
CA GLU A 43 -4.56 4.31 4.11
C GLU A 43 -3.55 3.25 3.65
N PRO A 44 -3.96 2.29 2.82
CA PRO A 44 -3.04 1.30 2.29
C PRO A 44 -1.96 1.97 1.42
N GLY A 45 -0.69 1.64 1.67
CA GLY A 45 0.49 2.28 1.09
C GLY A 45 1.05 3.45 1.91
N ASP A 46 0.36 3.93 2.94
CA ASP A 46 0.90 4.94 3.85
C ASP A 46 1.90 4.34 4.84
N SER A 47 2.90 5.13 5.22
CA SER A 47 3.89 4.71 6.22
C SER A 47 3.28 4.57 7.61
N CYS A 48 3.50 3.43 8.27
CA CYS A 48 2.93 3.08 9.57
C CYS A 48 4.00 2.66 10.59
N SER A 49 3.73 2.89 11.87
CA SER A 49 4.58 2.36 12.96
C SER A 49 3.99 1.09 13.58
N LYS A 50 2.65 0.98 13.62
CA LYS A 50 1.93 -0.14 14.23
C LYS A 50 0.76 -0.58 13.34
N SER A 51 0.44 -1.88 13.30
CA SER A 51 -0.69 -2.39 12.52
C SER A 51 -2.04 -1.77 12.90
N ASN A 52 -2.24 -1.38 14.17
CA ASN A 52 -3.48 -0.75 14.61
C ASN A 52 -3.66 0.68 14.07
N GLU A 53 -2.63 1.26 13.46
CA GLU A 53 -2.74 2.56 12.80
C GLU A 53 -3.36 2.43 11.40
N CYS A 54 -3.31 1.25 10.79
CA CYS A 54 -3.79 1.01 9.43
C CYS A 54 -5.31 0.86 9.39
N CYS A 55 -5.93 1.39 8.34
CA CYS A 55 -7.34 1.17 8.07
C CYS A 55 -7.61 -0.30 7.80
N LYS A 56 -8.80 -0.75 8.20
CA LYS A 56 -9.27 -2.11 7.96
C LYS A 56 -10.23 -2.09 6.78
N ALA A 57 -10.23 -3.16 5.99
CA ALA A 57 -11.24 -3.37 4.97
C ALA A 57 -12.64 -3.38 5.58
N ASP A 58 -13.64 -3.05 4.78
CA ASP A 58 -15.05 -3.15 5.19
C ASP A 58 -15.43 -4.63 5.43
N ASP A 59 -14.92 -5.55 4.59
CA ASP A 59 -15.06 -7.00 4.78
C ASP A 59 -13.80 -7.62 5.41
N GLN A 60 -13.73 -7.60 6.73
CA GLN A 60 -12.63 -8.20 7.50
C GLN A 60 -12.63 -9.74 7.51
N LYS A 61 -13.66 -10.40 6.97
CA LYS A 61 -13.68 -11.87 6.84
C LYS A 61 -12.95 -12.32 5.60
N LEU A 62 -12.97 -11.50 4.55
CA LEU A 62 -12.32 -11.78 3.29
C LEU A 62 -10.92 -11.15 3.22
N TYR A 63 -10.75 -9.98 3.84
CA TYR A 63 -9.52 -9.21 3.80
C TYR A 63 -8.86 -9.03 5.16
N GLY A 64 -7.56 -9.28 5.23
CA GLY A 64 -6.68 -8.90 6.33
C GLY A 64 -6.08 -7.52 6.08
N SER A 65 -5.77 -6.81 7.17
CA SER A 65 -5.10 -5.51 7.11
C SER A 65 -3.99 -5.44 8.14
N GLY A 66 -2.90 -4.75 7.84
CA GLY A 66 -1.81 -4.59 8.79
C GLY A 66 -0.73 -3.62 8.32
N CYS A 67 0.36 -3.58 9.08
CA CYS A 67 1.56 -2.82 8.78
C CYS A 67 2.69 -3.82 8.50
N TYR A 68 3.29 -3.76 7.31
CA TYR A 68 4.37 -4.67 6.91
C TYR A 68 5.57 -3.91 6.39
N ARG A 69 6.74 -4.55 6.47
CA ARG A 69 8.00 -3.98 6.00
C ARG A 69 8.18 -4.29 4.53
N THR A 70 8.28 -3.26 3.70
CA THR A 70 8.49 -3.36 2.25
C THR A 70 9.68 -2.50 1.82
N TRP A 71 10.26 -2.82 0.66
CA TRP A 71 11.30 -2.01 0.05
C TRP A 71 10.67 -0.89 -0.77
N SER A 72 10.92 0.37 -0.38
CA SER A 72 10.48 1.53 -1.15
C SER A 72 11.64 2.08 -1.96
N ALA A 73 11.52 1.98 -3.28
CA ALA A 73 12.49 2.58 -4.21
C ALA A 73 12.56 4.11 -4.06
N MET A 74 11.45 4.76 -3.68
CA MET A 74 11.40 6.21 -3.45
C MET A 74 12.15 6.62 -2.19
N SER A 75 12.09 5.80 -1.13
CA SER A 75 12.80 6.06 0.13
C SER A 75 14.24 5.53 0.12
N GLY A 76 14.62 4.76 -0.90
CA GLY A 76 15.95 4.13 -0.99
C GLY A 76 16.23 3.13 0.13
N GLY A 77 15.18 2.53 0.70
CA GLY A 77 15.29 1.76 1.93
C GLY A 77 14.04 0.96 2.27
N PHE A 78 14.13 0.17 3.34
CA PHE A 78 12.97 -0.49 3.89
C PHE A 78 12.11 0.49 4.68
N VAL A 79 10.81 0.47 4.41
CA VAL A 79 9.79 1.25 5.10
C VAL A 79 8.68 0.32 5.57
N ASN A 80 7.95 0.75 6.58
CA ASN A 80 6.76 0.04 7.02
C ASN A 80 5.55 0.72 6.39
N GLU A 81 4.76 -0.03 5.62
CA GLU A 81 3.58 0.48 4.92
C GLU A 81 2.32 -0.30 5.31
N CYS A 82 1.19 0.38 5.30
CA CYS A 82 -0.10 -0.26 5.52
C CYS A 82 -0.49 -1.10 4.31
N TYR A 83 -1.11 -2.25 4.54
CA TYR A 83 -1.66 -3.09 3.48
C TYR A 83 -3.05 -3.59 3.83
N ILE A 84 -3.84 -3.85 2.80
CA ILE A 84 -5.09 -4.60 2.84
C ILE A 84 -5.01 -5.71 1.79
N CYS A 85 -5.37 -6.92 2.18
CA CYS A 85 -5.12 -8.11 1.37
C CYS A 85 -6.13 -9.20 1.57
N LEU A 86 -6.44 -9.95 0.51
CA LEU A 86 -7.26 -11.16 0.61
C LEU A 86 -6.57 -12.20 1.51
N LEU A 87 -7.29 -12.72 2.50
CA LEU A 87 -6.77 -13.74 3.42
C LEU A 87 -6.47 -15.07 2.70
N GLU A 88 -7.27 -15.42 1.70
CA GLU A 88 -7.07 -16.64 0.89
C GLU A 88 -6.04 -16.46 -0.22
N SER A 89 -5.61 -15.21 -0.50
CA SER A 89 -4.60 -14.95 -1.52
C SER A 89 -3.21 -15.13 -0.93
N SER A 90 -2.39 -15.94 -1.61
CA SER A 90 -0.95 -15.98 -1.33
C SER A 90 -0.21 -14.75 -1.84
N MET A 91 -0.90 -13.88 -2.58
CA MET A 91 -0.35 -12.67 -3.21
C MET A 91 -0.94 -11.41 -2.60
N CYS A 92 0.01 -10.61 -2.15
CA CYS A 92 0.05 -9.25 -1.62
C CYS A 92 1.45 -8.74 -1.95
#